data_AF-A0A952EVF1-F1
#
_entry.id   AF-A0A952EVF1-F1
#
_cell.length_a   1.000
_cell.length_b   1.000
_cell.length_c   1.000
_cell.angle_alpha   90.00
_cell.angle_beta   90.00
_cell.angle_gamma   90.00
#
_symmetry.space_group_name_H-M   'P 1'
#
loop_
_entity.id
_entity.type
_entity.pdbx_description
1 polymer ?
#
loop_
_entity_poly.entity_id
_entity_poly.type
_entity_poly.pdbx_seq_one_letter_code
_entity_poly.pdbx_strand_id
1 'polypeptide(L)'
;MFIYGKGTRDPGGSLLRRTKPGGDTDKGGFARCRPTGAAITGLDRSGYLVGVQGAGAVWTGTCATGSCAPSAARLGKADREEPSMRLRWPLTGRTEEMETINAAISYPDSAGIVLFGASGVGKSRIAREALSAAASRGAETRWAVGTTSSRMIPLGALASWMESPGGDNLQLVRGVIRSLTMCRPGTAVVVGVDDVQLLDDLSTFVLHQIVQRRAAKVVLTVRDGEPIPAGTLEVWKGGQFHRLDLQSLSLDETTSLLSATLGGPVDPDVARRLWRLTRGNVLYLRNIVEQEVADGRLARPNGCWRWMGDPVIP
;
A
#
# COMPACT_ATOMS: atom_id res chain seq x y z
N MET A 1 -19.27 26.03 20.60
CA MET A 1 -20.67 25.73 20.95
C MET A 1 -21.29 25.04 19.76
N PHE A 2 -21.39 23.71 19.77
CA PHE A 2 -22.09 22.92 18.75
C PHE A 2 -22.69 21.70 19.43
N ILE A 3 -24.00 21.55 19.31
CA ILE A 3 -24.83 20.51 19.93
C ILE A 3 -25.17 19.48 18.83
N TYR A 4 -24.94 18.19 19.09
CA TYR A 4 -25.46 17.10 18.25
C TYR A 4 -26.38 16.20 19.07
N GLY A 5 -27.60 16.02 18.57
CA GLY A 5 -28.66 15.19 19.13
C GLY A 5 -28.44 13.70 18.87
N LYS A 6 -28.86 12.89 19.85
CA LYS A 6 -28.84 11.42 19.84
C LYS A 6 -29.93 10.84 18.95
N GLY A 7 -29.60 9.81 18.19
CA GLY A 7 -30.54 8.93 17.49
C GLY A 7 -30.17 7.46 17.71
N THR A 8 -31.15 6.69 18.16
CA THR A 8 -31.18 5.32 18.66
C THR A 8 -30.93 4.21 17.62
N ARG A 9 -30.33 3.08 18.02
CA ARG A 9 -30.51 1.76 17.38
C ARG A 9 -30.40 0.61 18.39
N ASP A 10 -31.39 -0.29 18.32
CA ASP A 10 -31.29 -1.76 18.38
C ASP A 10 -32.66 -2.33 17.92
N PRO A 11 -32.87 -3.64 17.58
CA PRO A 11 -32.10 -4.82 18.01
C PRO A 11 -31.82 -5.94 16.97
N GLY A 12 -30.80 -6.74 17.27
CA GLY A 12 -30.81 -8.23 17.42
C GLY A 12 -31.43 -9.18 16.38
N GLY A 13 -30.68 -10.24 16.04
CA GLY A 13 -31.23 -11.49 15.50
C GLY A 13 -30.20 -12.48 14.92
N SER A 14 -29.65 -13.37 15.76
CA SER A 14 -28.77 -14.50 15.40
C SER A 14 -29.46 -15.83 15.71
N LEU A 15 -29.41 -16.81 14.80
CA LEU A 15 -29.76 -18.22 15.06
C LEU A 15 -29.08 -19.20 14.08
N LEU A 16 -28.02 -19.85 14.58
CA LEU A 16 -27.66 -21.29 14.52
C LEU A 16 -28.21 -22.21 13.40
N ARG A 17 -27.32 -23.02 12.77
CA ARG A 17 -27.21 -24.49 13.00
C ARG A 17 -26.08 -25.18 12.21
N ARG A 18 -25.44 -26.14 12.91
CA ARG A 18 -24.46 -27.15 12.43
C ARG A 18 -25.17 -28.40 11.89
N THR A 19 -24.52 -29.16 11.00
CA THR A 19 -24.43 -30.64 11.00
C THR A 19 -23.23 -31.12 10.17
N LYS A 20 -22.69 -32.31 10.50
CA LYS A 20 -21.46 -32.98 10.00
C LYS A 20 -21.82 -34.49 9.72
N PRO A 21 -20.90 -35.42 9.38
CA PRO A 21 -20.65 -35.97 8.03
C PRO A 21 -20.79 -37.52 7.92
N GLY A 22 -20.51 -38.09 6.74
CA GLY A 22 -20.17 -39.50 6.46
C GLY A 22 -19.72 -39.63 5.00
N GLY A 23 -18.89 -40.55 4.51
CA GLY A 23 -18.10 -41.68 5.03
C GLY A 23 -17.49 -42.41 3.79
N ASP A 24 -16.27 -42.93 3.91
CA ASP A 24 -15.68 -44.19 3.34
C ASP A 24 -15.96 -44.58 1.86
N THR A 25 -15.11 -45.17 1.01
CA THR A 25 -13.86 -45.98 1.04
C THR A 25 -13.40 -46.07 -0.43
N ASP A 26 -12.09 -46.24 -0.74
CA ASP A 26 -11.66 -47.30 -1.68
C ASP A 26 -10.14 -47.55 -1.64
N LYS A 27 -9.75 -48.82 -1.80
CA LYS A 27 -8.38 -49.35 -1.73
C LYS A 27 -7.87 -49.69 -3.13
N GLY A 28 -6.63 -49.32 -3.44
CA GLY A 28 -5.87 -49.85 -4.59
C GLY A 28 -4.38 -49.91 -4.30
N GLY A 29 -3.83 -51.13 -4.18
CA GLY A 29 -2.42 -51.36 -3.86
C GLY A 29 -1.51 -51.37 -5.10
N PHE A 30 -0.28 -50.87 -4.94
CA PHE A 30 0.84 -51.13 -5.85
C PHE A 30 2.12 -51.43 -5.06
N ALA A 31 2.87 -52.40 -5.57
CA ALA A 31 4.04 -53.05 -4.96
C ALA A 31 5.23 -52.08 -4.78
N ARG A 32 5.93 -52.20 -3.64
CA ARG A 32 7.11 -51.41 -3.28
C ARG A 32 8.40 -52.16 -3.62
N CYS A 33 9.21 -51.61 -4.52
CA CYS A 33 10.65 -51.87 -4.54
C CYS A 33 11.35 -50.87 -3.61
N ARG A 34 12.07 -51.36 -2.60
CA ARG A 34 12.82 -50.56 -1.61
C ARG A 34 14.27 -50.40 -2.08
N PRO A 35 14.82 -49.18 -2.16
CA PRO A 35 16.26 -48.99 -2.00
C PRO A 35 16.62 -49.04 -0.51
N THR A 36 17.60 -49.85 -0.18
CA THR A 36 18.18 -49.92 1.18
C THR A 36 19.12 -48.73 1.37
N GLY A 37 18.93 -47.97 2.45
CA GLY A 37 19.91 -46.95 2.88
C GLY A 37 19.63 -45.51 2.42
N ALA A 38 18.48 -44.95 2.77
CA ALA A 38 18.29 -43.49 2.85
C ALA A 38 17.19 -43.18 3.88
N ALA A 39 17.48 -42.30 4.83
CA ALA A 39 16.52 -41.83 5.82
C ALA A 39 15.56 -40.82 5.17
N ILE A 40 14.25 -41.08 5.26
CA ILE A 40 13.20 -40.22 4.71
C ILE A 40 12.74 -39.26 5.82
N THR A 41 12.97 -37.96 5.66
CA THR A 41 12.39 -36.92 6.51
C THR A 41 11.19 -36.27 5.81
N GLY A 42 10.01 -36.88 5.98
CA GLY A 42 8.71 -36.26 5.71
C GLY A 42 8.19 -36.28 4.26
N LEU A 43 6.87 -36.45 4.12
CA LEU A 43 6.07 -36.32 2.90
C LEU A 43 5.01 -35.25 3.16
N ASP A 44 4.73 -34.37 2.19
CA ASP A 44 3.57 -33.47 2.27
C ASP A 44 2.27 -34.17 1.82
N ARG A 45 1.12 -33.54 2.12
CA ARG A 45 -0.24 -34.11 1.93
C ARG A 45 -0.66 -34.37 0.47
N SER A 46 0.17 -34.06 -0.52
CA SER A 46 -0.06 -34.33 -1.94
C SER A 46 0.91 -35.36 -2.56
N GLY A 47 1.76 -36.01 -1.75
CA GLY A 47 2.52 -37.19 -2.19
C GLY A 47 3.72 -36.92 -3.10
N TYR A 48 4.21 -35.68 -3.18
CA TYR A 48 5.43 -35.33 -3.91
C TYR A 48 6.66 -35.30 -2.98
N LEU A 49 7.80 -35.80 -3.47
CA LEU A 49 9.09 -35.75 -2.78
C LEU A 49 9.67 -34.34 -2.85
N VAL A 50 9.96 -33.74 -1.69
CA VAL A 50 10.65 -32.46 -1.57
C VAL A 50 12.10 -32.70 -1.15
N GLY A 51 13.05 -32.39 -2.04
CA GLY A 51 14.46 -32.15 -1.72
C GLY A 51 15.34 -33.36 -1.41
N VAL A 52 16.34 -33.61 -2.27
CA VAL A 52 17.54 -34.36 -1.91
C VAL A 52 18.75 -33.49 -2.22
N GLN A 53 19.45 -33.02 -1.18
CA GLN A 53 20.80 -32.50 -1.29
C GLN A 53 21.78 -33.65 -1.01
N GLY A 54 22.70 -33.90 -1.95
CA GLY A 54 23.75 -34.89 -1.77
C GLY A 54 24.57 -35.07 -3.04
N ALA A 55 25.81 -34.60 -3.00
CA ALA A 55 26.78 -34.67 -4.09
C ALA A 55 27.22 -36.11 -4.37
N GLY A 56 27.38 -36.45 -5.65
CA GLY A 56 28.24 -37.53 -6.11
C GLY A 56 27.67 -38.95 -5.98
N ALA A 57 26.93 -39.38 -7.00
CA ALA A 57 26.78 -40.80 -7.31
C ALA A 57 27.26 -41.04 -8.74
N VAL A 58 28.45 -41.61 -8.85
CA VAL A 58 29.05 -42.09 -10.10
C VAL A 58 28.29 -43.34 -10.54
N TRP A 59 27.65 -43.29 -11.70
CA TRP A 59 27.04 -44.46 -12.34
C TRP A 59 28.09 -45.14 -13.22
N THR A 60 28.52 -46.34 -12.85
CA THR A 60 29.22 -47.25 -13.75
C THR A 60 28.31 -48.45 -14.00
N GLY A 61 27.90 -48.61 -15.25
CA GLY A 61 26.97 -49.66 -15.67
C GLY A 61 26.89 -49.73 -17.19
N THR A 62 27.80 -50.50 -17.76
CA THR A 62 27.87 -50.82 -19.20
C THR A 62 26.65 -51.64 -19.60
N CYS A 63 25.81 -51.14 -20.50
CA CYS A 63 24.77 -51.94 -21.15
C CYS A 63 25.19 -52.22 -22.59
N ALA A 64 25.50 -53.50 -22.84
CA ALA A 64 25.67 -54.05 -24.17
C ALA A 64 24.30 -54.27 -24.83
N THR A 65 24.26 -54.00 -26.14
CA THR A 65 23.23 -54.38 -27.12
C THR A 65 21.84 -53.75 -27.00
N GLY A 66 21.40 -53.11 -28.08
CA GLY A 66 19.97 -52.99 -28.42
C GLY A 66 19.37 -51.59 -28.33
N SER A 67 19.41 -50.88 -29.46
CA SER A 67 18.48 -49.84 -29.92
C SER A 67 17.20 -49.63 -29.09
N CYS A 68 17.07 -48.45 -28.49
CA CYS A 68 15.79 -47.80 -28.18
C CYS A 68 16.01 -46.29 -28.05
N ALA A 69 15.71 -45.53 -29.11
CA ALA A 69 15.61 -44.07 -29.04
C ALA A 69 14.20 -43.69 -28.55
N PRO A 70 14.04 -42.90 -27.48
CA PRO A 70 12.76 -42.32 -27.16
C PRO A 70 12.59 -41.00 -27.92
N SER A 71 11.55 -40.97 -28.76
CA SER A 71 10.98 -39.76 -29.34
C SER A 71 10.44 -38.86 -28.22
N ALA A 72 11.17 -37.79 -27.91
CA ALA A 72 10.71 -36.74 -27.00
C ALA A 72 9.82 -35.76 -27.78
N ALA A 73 8.51 -36.02 -27.76
CA ALA A 73 7.50 -35.04 -28.12
C ALA A 73 7.63 -33.82 -27.20
N ARG A 74 8.19 -32.73 -27.75
CA ARG A 74 8.22 -31.41 -27.12
C ARG A 74 6.81 -30.82 -27.08
N LEU A 75 6.09 -31.04 -25.98
CA LEU A 75 5.02 -30.14 -25.56
C LEU A 75 5.68 -28.98 -24.81
N GLY A 76 6.10 -27.95 -25.57
CA GLY A 76 6.48 -26.67 -25.00
C GLY A 76 5.23 -25.98 -24.45
N LYS A 77 4.97 -26.11 -23.15
CA LYS A 77 4.26 -25.06 -22.43
C LYS A 77 5.19 -23.86 -22.38
N ALA A 78 5.00 -22.96 -23.34
CA ALA A 78 5.45 -21.59 -23.17
C ALA A 78 4.57 -20.99 -22.08
N ASP A 79 5.03 -21.08 -20.83
CA ASP A 79 4.60 -20.17 -19.77
C ASP A 79 5.08 -18.77 -20.20
N ARG A 80 4.28 -18.10 -21.04
CA ARG A 80 4.39 -16.66 -21.23
C ARG A 80 3.90 -16.05 -19.93
N GLU A 81 4.81 -15.82 -18.99
CA GLU A 81 4.65 -14.75 -18.02
C GLU A 81 4.52 -13.46 -18.83
N GLU A 82 3.29 -13.01 -19.09
CA GLU A 82 3.03 -11.68 -19.62
C GLU A 82 3.62 -10.67 -18.63
N PRO A 83 4.56 -9.81 -19.04
CA PRO A 83 5.11 -8.82 -18.16
C PRO A 83 3.98 -7.84 -17.85
N SER A 84 3.44 -7.89 -16.63
CA SER A 84 2.51 -6.88 -16.13
C SER A 84 3.19 -5.52 -16.30
N MET A 85 2.82 -4.79 -17.35
CA MET A 85 3.45 -3.52 -17.70
C MET A 85 3.01 -2.49 -16.64
N ARG A 86 3.78 -2.39 -15.55
CA ARG A 86 3.51 -1.42 -14.49
C ARG A 86 3.83 -0.04 -15.03
N LEU A 87 2.79 0.69 -15.44
CA LEU A 87 2.89 2.09 -15.81
C LEU A 87 3.47 2.89 -14.64
N ARG A 88 4.39 3.82 -14.94
CA ARG A 88 4.93 4.75 -13.94
C ARG A 88 4.03 5.97 -13.89
N TRP A 89 3.40 6.20 -12.75
CA TRP A 89 2.52 7.33 -12.50
C TRP A 89 3.30 8.49 -11.84
N PRO A 90 3.62 9.57 -12.58
CA PRO A 90 4.27 10.74 -12.01
C PRO A 90 3.31 11.58 -11.15
N LEU A 91 3.87 12.43 -10.29
CA LEU A 91 3.10 13.41 -9.54
C LEU A 91 2.86 14.68 -10.41
N THR A 92 1.97 14.57 -11.39
CA THR A 92 1.62 15.68 -12.29
C THR A 92 0.41 16.45 -11.75
N GLY A 93 0.38 17.78 -11.98
CA GLY A 93 -0.75 18.63 -11.60
C GLY A 93 -0.88 18.85 -10.10
N ARG A 94 0.23 18.81 -9.35
CA ARG A 94 0.25 19.01 -7.88
C ARG A 94 1.33 19.99 -7.41
N THR A 95 1.75 20.88 -8.29
CA THR A 95 2.89 21.78 -8.03
C THR A 95 2.56 22.79 -6.93
N GLU A 96 1.39 23.42 -7.01
CA GLU A 96 0.95 24.42 -6.02
C GLU A 96 0.73 23.80 -4.62
N GLU A 97 0.16 22.60 -4.57
CA GLU A 97 0.00 21.85 -3.32
C GLU A 97 1.34 21.44 -2.73
N MET A 98 2.29 21.03 -3.58
CA MET A 98 3.65 20.69 -3.15
C MET A 98 4.39 21.92 -2.60
N GLU A 99 4.26 23.07 -3.23
CA GLU A 99 4.82 24.34 -2.75
C GLU A 99 4.21 24.72 -1.39
N THR A 100 2.89 24.58 -1.24
CA THR A 100 2.18 24.84 0.02
C THR A 100 2.69 23.94 1.15
N ILE A 101 2.87 22.64 0.88
CA ILE A 101 3.41 21.69 1.87
C ILE A 101 4.86 22.05 2.24
N ASN A 102 5.70 22.34 1.26
CA ASN A 102 7.10 22.69 1.51
C ASN A 102 7.24 24.01 2.29
N ALA A 103 6.39 24.99 2.01
CA ALA A 103 6.33 26.25 2.76
C ALA A 103 5.96 25.98 4.22
N ALA A 104 4.93 25.15 4.48
CA ALA A 104 4.52 24.80 5.83
C ALA A 104 5.61 24.03 6.61
N ILE A 105 6.33 23.10 5.95
CA ILE A 105 7.46 22.37 6.58
C ILE A 105 8.60 23.33 6.94
N SER A 106 8.87 24.32 6.09
CA SER A 106 9.99 25.25 6.26
C SER A 106 9.68 26.41 7.22
N TYR A 107 8.40 26.70 7.46
CA TYR A 107 7.98 27.83 8.30
C TYR A 107 8.30 27.57 9.79
N PRO A 108 9.12 28.41 10.47
CA PRO A 108 9.60 28.14 11.83
C PRO A 108 8.49 27.93 12.86
N ASP A 109 7.44 28.74 12.82
CA ASP A 109 6.36 28.71 13.81
C ASP A 109 5.26 27.69 13.52
N SER A 110 5.27 27.07 12.34
CA SER A 110 4.31 26.03 11.99
C SER A 110 4.67 24.71 12.69
N ALA A 111 3.68 24.01 13.24
CA ALA A 111 3.82 22.61 13.61
C ALA A 111 3.90 21.71 12.37
N GLY A 112 3.36 22.17 11.23
CA GLY A 112 3.33 21.47 9.96
C GLY A 112 2.01 21.65 9.23
N ILE A 113 1.56 20.62 8.52
CA ILE A 113 0.40 20.70 7.62
C ILE A 113 -0.50 19.47 7.74
N VAL A 114 -1.80 19.70 7.63
CA VAL A 114 -2.82 18.66 7.56
C VAL A 114 -3.47 18.66 6.19
N LEU A 115 -3.41 17.52 5.52
CA LEU A 115 -3.97 17.26 4.20
C LEU A 115 -5.34 16.60 4.34
N PHE A 116 -6.37 17.29 3.89
CA PHE A 116 -7.75 16.78 3.80
C PHE A 116 -8.06 16.40 2.35
N GLY A 117 -9.15 15.67 2.13
CA GLY A 117 -9.58 15.26 0.81
C GLY A 117 -10.21 13.87 0.78
N ALA A 118 -10.95 13.61 -0.29
CA ALA A 118 -11.61 12.33 -0.51
C ALA A 118 -10.64 11.15 -0.59
N SER A 119 -11.14 9.93 -0.42
CA SER A 119 -10.33 8.73 -0.63
C SER A 119 -9.81 8.65 -2.07
N GLY A 120 -8.55 8.29 -2.25
CA GLY A 120 -7.96 8.06 -3.59
C GLY A 120 -7.47 9.30 -4.36
N VAL A 121 -7.64 10.53 -3.83
CA VAL A 121 -7.19 11.77 -4.52
C VAL A 121 -5.66 11.98 -4.52
N GLY A 122 -4.91 11.21 -3.72
CA GLY A 122 -3.45 11.23 -3.70
C GLY A 122 -2.78 11.80 -2.45
N LYS A 123 -3.51 12.05 -1.35
CA LYS A 123 -2.96 12.61 -0.08
C LYS A 123 -1.70 11.90 0.40
N SER A 124 -1.74 10.58 0.48
CA SER A 124 -0.63 9.75 0.93
C SER A 124 0.56 9.78 -0.04
N ARG A 125 0.32 10.04 -1.33
CA ARG A 125 1.37 10.14 -2.33
C ARG A 125 2.08 11.50 -2.26
N ILE A 126 1.31 12.59 -2.22
CA ILE A 126 1.87 13.94 -2.12
C ILE A 126 2.61 14.15 -0.79
N ALA A 127 2.11 13.60 0.32
CA ALA A 127 2.80 13.65 1.61
C ALA A 127 4.16 12.93 1.57
N ARG A 128 4.22 11.73 0.97
CA ARG A 128 5.50 11.00 0.81
C ARG A 128 6.48 11.75 -0.08
N GLU A 129 6.00 12.36 -1.16
CA GLU A 129 6.84 13.16 -2.05
C GLU A 129 7.39 14.39 -1.33
N ALA A 130 6.57 15.08 -0.53
CA ALA A 130 7.03 16.19 0.30
C ALA A 130 8.09 15.78 1.33
N LEU A 131 7.95 14.60 1.95
CA LEU A 131 8.99 14.04 2.82
C LEU A 131 10.27 13.73 2.03
N SER A 132 10.16 13.13 0.84
CA SER A 132 11.32 12.89 -0.03
C SER A 132 12.05 14.19 -0.37
N ALA A 133 11.29 15.24 -0.69
CA ALA A 133 11.83 16.58 -0.96
C ALA A 133 12.45 17.23 0.28
N ALA A 134 11.90 17.01 1.48
CA ALA A 134 12.52 17.46 2.72
C ALA A 134 13.83 16.71 3.01
N ALA A 135 13.86 15.39 2.75
CA ALA A 135 15.04 14.57 2.92
C ALA A 135 16.18 14.99 1.98
N SER A 136 15.87 15.33 0.72
CA SER A 136 16.88 15.83 -0.23
C SER A 136 17.46 17.19 0.17
N ARG A 137 16.72 17.99 0.97
CA ARG A 137 17.22 19.22 1.61
C ARG A 137 17.97 18.98 2.93
N GLY A 138 18.19 17.72 3.30
CA GLY A 138 18.96 17.33 4.47
C GLY A 138 18.15 17.11 5.75
N ALA A 139 16.81 17.10 5.69
CA ALA A 139 15.97 16.75 6.84
C ALA A 139 15.95 15.24 7.09
N GLU A 140 15.78 14.83 8.34
CA GLU A 140 15.50 13.45 8.69
C GLU A 140 13.99 13.19 8.66
N THR A 141 13.56 12.19 7.90
CA THR A 141 12.12 11.91 7.71
C THR A 141 11.68 10.60 8.34
N ARG A 142 10.43 10.55 8.78
CA ARG A 142 9.79 9.38 9.40
C ARG A 142 8.40 9.22 8.81
N TRP A 143 7.95 7.98 8.54
CA TRP A 143 6.65 7.74 7.90
C TRP A 143 5.85 6.66 8.62
N ALA A 144 4.72 7.05 9.21
CA ALA A 144 3.78 6.18 9.90
C ALA A 144 2.44 6.10 9.15
N VAL A 145 1.71 5.02 9.34
CA VAL A 145 0.39 4.81 8.71
C VAL A 145 -0.59 4.37 9.79
N GLY A 146 -1.65 5.15 9.98
CA GLY A 146 -2.82 4.77 10.74
C GLY A 146 -3.66 3.76 9.95
N THR A 147 -4.01 2.65 10.60
CA THR A 147 -4.91 1.64 10.05
C THR A 147 -5.84 1.15 11.16
N THR A 148 -6.99 0.60 10.79
CA THR A 148 -7.90 -0.02 11.77
C THR A 148 -7.19 -1.12 12.58
N SER A 149 -6.30 -1.89 11.94
CA SER A 149 -5.53 -2.95 12.58
C SER A 149 -4.50 -2.40 13.56
N SER A 150 -3.75 -1.37 13.17
CA SER A 150 -2.74 -0.74 14.04
C SER A 150 -3.38 -0.04 15.23
N ARG A 151 -4.60 0.48 15.08
CA ARG A 151 -5.34 1.12 16.18
C ARG A 151 -5.66 0.18 17.35
N MET A 152 -5.74 -1.12 17.09
CA MET A 152 -6.00 -2.13 18.14
C MET A 152 -4.75 -2.46 18.97
N ILE A 153 -3.57 -2.02 18.53
CA ILE A 153 -2.29 -2.31 19.18
C ILE A 153 -1.77 -1.00 19.76
N PRO A 154 -1.43 -0.93 21.06
CA PRO A 154 -0.82 0.26 21.64
C PRO A 154 0.45 0.64 20.87
N LEU A 155 0.53 1.89 20.40
CA LEU A 155 1.61 2.37 19.53
C LEU A 155 1.74 1.62 18.20
N GLY A 156 0.69 0.94 17.72
CA GLY A 156 0.76 0.06 16.55
C GLY A 156 1.20 0.77 15.27
N ALA A 157 0.76 2.02 15.07
CA ALA A 157 1.18 2.82 13.91
C ALA A 157 2.64 3.29 14.02
N LEU A 158 3.19 3.30 15.24
CA LEU A 158 4.54 3.75 15.58
C LEU A 158 5.46 2.59 15.99
N ALA A 159 5.07 1.35 15.71
CA ALA A 159 5.74 0.16 16.21
C ALA A 159 7.22 0.08 15.78
N SER A 160 7.56 0.61 14.60
CA SER A 160 8.94 0.64 14.09
C SER A 160 9.90 1.52 14.89
N TRP A 161 9.40 2.38 15.78
CA TRP A 161 10.21 3.25 16.64
C TRP A 161 10.24 2.81 18.10
N MET A 162 9.60 1.68 18.43
CA MET A 162 9.68 1.11 19.76
C MET A 162 11.02 0.42 19.95
N GLU A 163 11.77 0.83 20.95
CA GLU A 163 13.09 0.25 21.26
C GLU A 163 12.99 -1.09 22.00
N SER A 164 11.94 -1.29 22.80
CA SER A 164 11.68 -2.56 23.49
C SER A 164 10.18 -2.76 23.74
N PRO A 165 9.59 -3.89 23.34
CA PRO A 165 8.21 -4.25 23.66
C PRO A 165 8.15 -4.75 25.12
N GLY A 166 8.27 -3.83 26.07
CA GLY A 166 8.22 -4.15 27.49
C GLY A 166 8.45 -2.90 28.35
N GLY A 167 7.54 -2.65 29.29
CA GLY A 167 7.58 -1.49 30.17
C GLY A 167 6.21 -0.83 30.34
N ASP A 168 6.12 0.11 31.28
CA ASP A 168 4.94 0.96 31.44
C ASP A 168 4.74 1.85 30.19
N ASN A 169 3.48 2.20 29.92
CA ASN A 169 3.06 3.02 28.78
C ASN A 169 3.86 4.33 28.68
N LEU A 170 4.19 4.93 29.81
CA LEU A 170 4.99 6.17 29.85
C LEU A 170 6.40 5.97 29.29
N GLN A 171 7.04 4.82 29.56
CA GLN A 171 8.38 4.51 29.05
C GLN A 171 8.33 4.25 27.54
N LEU A 172 7.31 3.52 27.07
CA LEU A 172 7.10 3.27 25.65
C LEU A 172 6.93 4.58 24.87
N VAL A 173 6.04 5.46 25.36
CA VAL A 173 5.80 6.79 24.77
C VAL A 173 7.09 7.61 24.72
N ARG A 174 7.85 7.67 25.82
CA ARG A 174 9.12 8.41 25.87
C ARG A 174 10.16 7.87 24.89
N GLY A 175 10.27 6.54 24.79
CA GLY A 175 11.16 5.89 23.83
C GLY A 175 10.80 6.20 22.38
N VAL A 176 9.51 6.12 22.04
CA VAL A 176 9.02 6.44 20.69
C VAL A 176 9.22 7.92 20.37
N ILE A 177 8.91 8.85 21.29
CA ILE A 177 9.18 10.28 21.07
C ILE A 177 10.67 10.48 20.79
N ARG A 178 11.55 9.93 21.64
CA ARG A 178 13.00 10.04 21.45
C ARG A 178 13.42 9.52 20.08
N SER A 179 13.01 8.31 19.71
CA SER A 179 13.36 7.67 18.44
C SER A 179 12.85 8.45 17.22
N LEU A 180 11.64 9.03 17.31
CA LEU A 180 11.07 9.86 16.27
C LEU A 180 11.80 11.20 16.12
N THR A 181 12.22 11.83 17.23
CA THR A 181 12.83 13.17 17.22
C THR A 181 14.36 13.15 17.18
N MET A 182 14.98 11.97 17.33
CA MET A 182 16.43 11.81 17.27
C MET A 182 16.92 12.17 15.86
N CYS A 183 17.85 13.12 15.81
CA CYS A 183 18.49 13.56 14.58
C CYS A 183 19.90 14.11 14.87
N ARG A 184 20.68 14.31 13.82
CA ARG A 184 21.98 14.99 13.92
C ARG A 184 21.80 16.47 14.33
N PRO A 185 22.74 17.05 15.08
CA PRO A 185 22.71 18.48 15.40
C PRO A 185 22.61 19.33 14.14
N GLY A 186 21.68 20.30 14.13
CA GLY A 186 21.43 21.17 12.97
C GLY A 186 20.53 20.58 11.89
N THR A 187 20.03 19.35 12.06
CA THR A 187 19.09 18.71 11.13
C THR A 187 17.65 18.84 11.65
N ALA A 188 16.72 19.20 10.76
CA ALA A 188 15.29 19.18 11.08
C ALA A 188 14.70 17.77 10.93
N VAL A 189 13.70 17.44 11.75
CA VAL A 189 12.93 16.20 11.63
C VAL A 189 11.54 16.48 11.05
N VAL A 190 11.11 15.67 10.10
CA VAL A 190 9.76 15.72 9.52
C VAL A 190 9.08 14.35 9.65
N VAL A 191 7.98 14.29 10.40
CA VAL A 191 7.19 13.07 10.63
C VAL A 191 5.92 13.13 9.79
N GLY A 192 5.80 12.22 8.82
CA GLY A 192 4.59 11.99 8.06
C GLY A 192 3.71 10.93 8.71
N VAL A 193 2.42 11.23 8.88
CA VAL A 193 1.43 10.25 9.36
C VAL A 193 0.25 10.21 8.39
N ASP A 194 0.04 9.02 7.81
CA ASP A 194 -1.09 8.76 6.93
C ASP A 194 -2.32 8.32 7.74
N ASP A 195 -3.51 8.79 7.36
CA ASP A 195 -4.79 8.49 8.00
C ASP A 195 -4.73 8.65 9.54
N VAL A 196 -4.36 9.84 9.99
CA VAL A 196 -4.11 10.18 11.41
C VAL A 196 -5.33 9.94 12.32
N GLN A 197 -6.54 9.95 11.78
CA GLN A 197 -7.77 9.60 12.49
C GLN A 197 -7.85 8.12 12.90
N LEU A 198 -6.98 7.27 12.35
CA LEU A 198 -6.87 5.85 12.65
C LEU A 198 -5.73 5.52 13.63
N LEU A 199 -5.09 6.52 14.24
CA LEU A 199 -4.13 6.27 15.32
C LEU A 199 -4.81 5.73 16.58
N ASP A 200 -4.08 4.93 17.35
CA ASP A 200 -4.41 4.59 18.73
C ASP A 200 -4.11 5.76 19.68
N ASP A 201 -4.70 5.75 20.87
CA ASP A 201 -4.61 6.86 21.82
C ASP A 201 -3.16 7.16 22.25
N LEU A 202 -2.30 6.14 22.40
CA LEU A 202 -0.89 6.37 22.73
C LEU A 202 -0.12 6.97 21.55
N SER A 203 -0.36 6.51 20.33
CA SER A 203 0.23 7.13 19.12
C SER A 203 -0.23 8.58 18.94
N THR A 204 -1.51 8.88 19.20
CA THR A 204 -2.03 10.25 19.19
C THR A 204 -1.37 11.10 20.28
N PHE A 205 -1.18 10.55 21.48
CA PHE A 205 -0.49 11.24 22.57
C PHE A 205 0.98 11.54 22.24
N VAL A 206 1.70 10.59 21.62
CA VAL A 206 3.07 10.81 21.11
C VAL A 206 3.09 11.98 20.12
N LEU A 207 2.18 11.98 19.15
CA LEU A 207 2.08 13.04 18.15
C LEU A 207 1.80 14.40 18.80
N HIS A 208 0.87 14.45 19.77
CA HIS A 208 0.59 15.65 20.56
C HIS A 208 1.84 16.19 21.25
N GLN A 209 2.63 15.32 21.91
CA GLN A 209 3.88 15.73 22.58
C GLN A 209 4.93 16.26 21.61
N ILE A 210 5.07 15.66 20.43
CA ILE A 210 5.99 16.13 19.38
C ILE A 210 5.61 17.54 18.93
N VAL A 211 4.32 17.77 18.69
CA VAL A 211 3.78 19.07 18.25
C VAL A 211 3.91 20.12 19.33
N GLN A 212 3.48 19.82 20.56
CA GLN A 212 3.51 20.75 21.69
C GLN A 212 4.92 21.24 22.01
N ARG A 213 5.92 20.35 21.91
CA ARG A 213 7.33 20.66 22.16
C ARG A 213 8.06 21.24 20.95
N ARG A 214 7.38 21.36 19.80
CA ARG A 214 7.97 21.71 18.49
C ARG A 214 9.20 20.85 18.15
N ALA A 215 9.18 19.57 18.54
CA ALA A 215 10.33 18.68 18.41
C ALA A 215 10.54 18.14 16.99
N ALA A 216 9.49 18.16 16.17
CA ALA A 216 9.54 17.85 14.74
C ALA A 216 8.41 18.57 14.00
N LYS A 217 8.57 18.75 12.69
CA LYS A 217 7.47 19.14 11.79
C LYS A 217 6.63 17.91 11.47
N VAL A 218 5.33 18.09 11.30
CA VAL A 218 4.42 16.98 11.00
C VAL A 218 3.63 17.19 9.70
N VAL A 219 3.51 16.13 8.90
CA VAL A 219 2.67 16.11 7.69
C VAL A 219 1.61 15.06 7.89
N LEU A 220 0.37 15.47 8.08
CA LEU A 220 -0.72 14.59 8.48
C LEU A 220 -1.70 14.45 7.33
N THR A 221 -2.21 13.25 7.06
CA THR A 221 -3.34 13.06 6.14
C THR A 221 -4.59 12.69 6.93
N VAL A 222 -5.71 13.26 6.53
CA VAL A 222 -7.05 12.98 7.07
C VAL A 222 -7.97 12.65 5.91
N ARG A 223 -8.76 11.59 6.06
CA ARG A 223 -9.77 11.22 5.08
C ARG A 223 -11.08 11.96 5.35
N ASP A 224 -11.66 12.53 4.29
CA ASP A 224 -12.99 13.15 4.39
C ASP A 224 -14.07 12.11 4.72
N GLY A 225 -15.08 12.55 5.48
CA GLY A 225 -16.24 11.74 5.84
C GLY A 225 -16.03 10.80 7.03
N GLU A 226 -14.80 10.69 7.57
CA GLU A 226 -14.54 9.97 8.81
C GLU A 226 -14.55 10.90 10.03
N PRO A 227 -15.15 10.47 11.16
CA PRO A 227 -15.12 11.26 12.38
C PRO A 227 -13.70 11.34 12.93
N ILE A 228 -13.25 12.55 13.23
CA ILE A 228 -11.93 12.78 13.82
C ILE A 228 -12.02 12.58 15.34
N PRO A 229 -11.21 11.69 15.94
CA PRO A 229 -11.18 11.50 17.39
C PRO A 229 -10.80 12.78 18.16
N ALA A 230 -11.32 12.93 19.38
CA ALA A 230 -11.05 14.11 20.21
C ALA A 230 -9.54 14.32 20.47
N GLY A 231 -8.78 13.24 20.72
CA GLY A 231 -7.34 13.33 20.90
C GLY A 231 -6.61 13.90 19.67
N THR A 232 -7.05 13.54 18.46
CA THR A 232 -6.50 14.11 17.21
C THR A 232 -6.83 15.60 17.09
N LEU A 233 -8.02 16.03 17.51
CA LEU A 233 -8.38 17.46 17.54
C LEU A 233 -7.54 18.25 18.56
N GLU A 234 -7.13 17.63 19.67
CA GLU A 234 -6.23 18.27 20.63
C GLU A 234 -4.84 18.51 20.05
N VAL A 235 -4.34 17.61 19.20
CA VAL A 235 -3.08 17.85 18.47
C VAL A 235 -3.16 19.17 17.68
N TRP A 236 -4.30 19.50 17.07
CA TRP A 236 -4.44 20.73 16.27
C TRP A 236 -4.44 21.98 17.15
N LYS A 237 -4.90 21.86 18.39
CA LYS A 237 -4.86 22.96 19.37
C LYS A 237 -3.46 23.17 19.94
N GLY A 238 -2.64 22.12 19.95
CA GLY A 238 -1.28 22.13 20.49
C GLY A 238 -0.25 22.85 19.61
N GLY A 239 -0.57 23.22 18.37
CA GLY A 239 0.36 23.90 17.46
C GLY A 239 -0.32 24.57 16.27
N GLN A 240 0.42 25.41 15.53
CA GLN A 240 -0.10 26.09 14.35
C GLN A 240 0.01 25.19 13.12
N PHE A 241 -1.11 24.72 12.60
CA PHE A 241 -1.16 23.90 11.39
C PHE A 241 -1.65 24.67 10.18
N HIS A 242 -1.00 24.43 9.04
CA HIS A 242 -1.61 24.75 7.76
C HIS A 242 -2.63 23.66 7.41
N ARG A 243 -3.74 24.07 6.78
CA ARG A 243 -4.74 23.17 6.22
C ARG A 243 -4.65 23.22 4.70
N LEU A 244 -4.60 22.05 4.07
CA LEU A 244 -4.69 21.93 2.62
C LEU A 244 -5.75 20.90 2.26
N ASP A 245 -6.80 21.35 1.58
CA ASP A 245 -7.89 20.51 1.08
C ASP A 245 -7.56 20.02 -0.33
N LEU A 246 -7.06 18.78 -0.43
CA LEU A 246 -6.64 18.20 -1.70
C LEU A 246 -7.86 17.79 -2.53
N GLN A 247 -8.06 18.50 -3.63
CA GLN A 247 -9.18 18.25 -4.55
C GLN A 247 -8.88 17.10 -5.51
N SER A 248 -9.92 16.52 -6.11
CA SER A 248 -9.76 15.65 -7.29
C SER A 248 -9.12 16.41 -8.44
N LEU A 249 -8.44 15.69 -9.36
CA LEU A 249 -7.82 16.32 -10.53
C LEU A 249 -8.88 16.91 -11.48
N SER A 250 -8.58 18.09 -11.99
CA SER A 250 -9.29 18.69 -13.12
C SER A 250 -9.11 17.86 -14.39
N LEU A 251 -9.87 18.19 -15.44
CA LEU A 251 -9.74 17.53 -16.74
C LEU A 251 -8.34 17.75 -17.34
N ASP A 252 -7.79 18.96 -17.21
CA ASP A 252 -6.49 19.33 -17.78
C ASP A 252 -5.34 18.63 -17.05
N GLU A 253 -5.41 18.57 -15.72
CA GLU A 253 -4.45 17.82 -14.90
C GLU A 253 -4.53 16.32 -15.17
N THR A 254 -5.75 15.78 -15.34
CA THR A 254 -5.97 14.38 -15.71
C THR A 254 -5.36 14.08 -17.08
N THR A 255 -5.58 14.94 -18.07
CA THR A 255 -5.01 14.81 -19.43
C THR A 255 -3.49 14.84 -19.40
N SER A 256 -2.92 15.75 -18.60
CA SER A 256 -1.48 15.90 -18.41
C SER A 256 -0.88 14.67 -17.73
N LEU A 257 -1.52 14.17 -16.67
CA LEU A 257 -1.11 12.95 -15.96
C LEU A 257 -1.16 11.72 -16.88
N LEU A 258 -2.23 11.57 -17.65
CA LEU A 258 -2.38 10.47 -18.61
C LEU A 258 -1.29 10.52 -19.68
N SER A 259 -1.02 11.70 -20.23
CA SER A 259 0.00 11.86 -21.27
C SER A 259 1.41 11.55 -20.76
N ALA A 260 1.71 11.98 -19.54
CA ALA A 260 2.99 11.69 -18.89
C ALA A 260 3.14 10.20 -18.53
N THR A 261 2.05 9.56 -18.08
CA THR A 261 2.04 8.14 -17.70
C THR A 261 2.17 7.21 -18.91
N LEU A 262 1.49 7.55 -20.00
CA LEU A 262 1.43 6.75 -21.23
C LEU A 262 2.55 7.11 -22.23
N GLY A 263 3.42 8.07 -21.90
CA GLY A 263 4.57 8.45 -22.71
C GLY A 263 4.20 9.04 -24.08
N GLY A 264 3.11 9.79 -24.16
CA GLY A 264 2.65 10.41 -25.41
C GLY A 264 1.29 11.10 -25.29
N PRO A 265 0.86 11.85 -26.31
CA PRO A 265 -0.42 12.54 -26.28
C PRO A 265 -1.59 11.57 -26.22
N VAL A 266 -2.63 11.97 -25.50
CA VAL A 266 -3.87 11.21 -25.34
C VAL A 266 -5.00 11.93 -26.07
N ASP A 267 -5.84 11.16 -26.75
CA ASP A 267 -7.00 11.70 -27.44
C ASP A 267 -7.93 12.44 -26.44
N PRO A 268 -8.32 13.70 -26.70
CA PRO A 268 -9.15 14.48 -25.80
C PRO A 268 -10.47 13.78 -25.42
N ASP A 269 -11.05 12.98 -26.30
CA ASP A 269 -12.29 12.25 -26.02
C ASP A 269 -12.07 11.12 -25.02
N VAL A 270 -10.91 10.45 -25.11
CA VAL A 270 -10.49 9.44 -24.14
C VAL A 270 -10.22 10.07 -22.79
N ALA A 271 -9.47 11.17 -22.75
CA ALA A 271 -9.19 11.90 -21.52
C ALA A 271 -10.49 12.37 -20.83
N ARG A 272 -11.44 12.93 -21.60
CA ARG A 272 -12.75 13.36 -21.09
C ARG A 272 -13.60 12.19 -20.63
N ARG A 273 -13.54 11.04 -21.30
CA ARG A 273 -14.25 9.82 -20.88
C ARG A 273 -13.69 9.29 -19.57
N LEU A 274 -12.38 9.13 -19.46
CA LEU A 274 -11.71 8.67 -18.24
C LEU A 274 -11.96 9.64 -17.07
N TRP A 275 -11.86 10.94 -17.31
CA TRP A 275 -12.18 11.94 -16.30
C TRP A 275 -13.65 11.88 -15.86
N ARG A 276 -14.62 11.72 -16.76
CA ARG A 276 -16.04 11.57 -16.38
C ARG A 276 -16.31 10.33 -15.53
N LEU A 277 -15.67 9.20 -15.86
CA LEU A 277 -15.82 7.95 -15.12
C LEU A 277 -15.21 8.04 -13.71
N THR A 278 -14.08 8.72 -13.57
CA THR A 278 -13.29 8.79 -12.33
C THR A 278 -13.58 10.02 -11.50
N ARG A 279 -14.18 11.05 -12.11
CA ARG A 279 -14.32 12.42 -11.58
C ARG A 279 -13.00 12.97 -11.02
N GLY A 280 -11.89 12.69 -11.69
CA GLY A 280 -10.56 13.14 -11.28
C GLY A 280 -9.94 12.37 -10.10
N ASN A 281 -10.54 11.25 -9.69
CA ASN A 281 -9.98 10.39 -8.65
C ASN A 281 -8.80 9.58 -9.21
N VAL A 282 -7.58 9.89 -8.74
CA VAL A 282 -6.34 9.31 -9.25
C VAL A 282 -6.27 7.79 -9.06
N LEU A 283 -6.76 7.28 -7.94
CA LEU A 283 -6.79 5.83 -7.68
C LEU A 283 -7.65 5.10 -8.72
N TYR A 284 -8.85 5.61 -8.99
CA TYR A 284 -9.74 5.02 -9.99
C TYR A 284 -9.20 5.20 -11.41
N LEU A 285 -8.63 6.36 -11.72
CA LEU A 285 -7.99 6.61 -13.00
C LEU A 285 -6.87 5.61 -13.26
N ARG A 286 -6.01 5.40 -12.26
CA ARG A 286 -4.93 4.43 -12.35
C ARG A 286 -5.42 3.02 -12.60
N ASN A 287 -6.40 2.56 -11.83
CA ASN A 287 -6.94 1.22 -11.97
C ASN A 287 -7.56 0.99 -13.35
N ILE A 288 -8.38 1.94 -13.83
CA ILE A 288 -9.03 1.82 -15.15
C ILE A 288 -7.98 1.84 -16.26
N VAL A 289 -7.02 2.77 -16.22
CA VAL A 289 -6.01 2.89 -17.29
C VAL A 289 -5.09 1.66 -17.33
N GLU A 290 -4.61 1.18 -16.18
CA GLU A 290 -3.79 -0.03 -16.13
C GLU A 290 -4.55 -1.24 -16.68
N GLN A 291 -5.83 -1.37 -16.35
CA GLN A 291 -6.68 -2.43 -16.88
C GLN A 291 -6.94 -2.29 -18.39
N GLU A 292 -7.32 -1.12 -18.89
CA GLU A 292 -7.61 -0.91 -20.31
C GLU A 292 -6.35 -1.07 -21.19
N VAL A 293 -5.18 -0.72 -20.68
CA VAL A 293 -3.90 -0.96 -21.38
C VAL A 293 -3.58 -2.46 -21.39
N ALA A 294 -3.75 -3.16 -20.27
CA ALA A 294 -3.53 -4.60 -20.19
C ALA A 294 -4.48 -5.37 -21.14
N ASP A 295 -5.73 -4.93 -21.25
CA ASP A 295 -6.72 -5.54 -22.12
C ASP A 295 -6.58 -5.12 -23.60
N GLY A 296 -5.59 -4.30 -23.95
CA GLY A 296 -5.34 -3.80 -25.31
C GLY A 296 -6.42 -2.85 -25.84
N ARG A 297 -7.39 -2.46 -25.00
CA ARG A 297 -8.48 -1.53 -25.34
C ARG A 297 -8.02 -0.07 -25.29
N LEU A 298 -6.97 0.25 -24.56
CA LEU A 298 -6.29 1.54 -24.66
C LEU A 298 -4.96 1.32 -25.37
N ALA A 299 -4.88 1.74 -26.63
CA ALA A 299 -3.72 1.52 -27.50
C ALA A 299 -3.27 2.82 -28.19
N ARG A 300 -2.09 2.80 -28.82
CA ARG A 300 -1.50 3.99 -29.45
C ARG A 300 -1.47 3.91 -30.99
N PRO A 301 -2.62 3.91 -31.70
CA PRO A 301 -2.61 4.00 -33.16
C PRO A 301 -2.10 5.38 -33.61
N ASN A 302 -1.17 5.40 -34.56
CA ASN A 302 -0.63 6.64 -35.16
C ASN A 302 -0.05 7.65 -34.16
N GLY A 303 0.52 7.17 -33.05
CA GLY A 303 1.23 8.03 -32.09
C GLY A 303 0.35 8.74 -31.04
N CYS A 304 -0.97 8.58 -31.09
CA CYS A 304 -1.91 9.11 -30.10
C CYS A 304 -2.65 7.96 -29.39
N TRP A 305 -2.81 8.06 -28.07
CA TRP A 305 -3.53 7.04 -27.30
C TRP A 305 -5.03 7.15 -27.50
N ARG A 306 -5.66 6.07 -27.97
CA ARG A 306 -7.09 5.96 -28.26
C ARG A 306 -7.69 4.73 -27.60
N TRP A 307 -8.96 4.86 -27.23
CA TRP A 307 -9.76 3.74 -26.76
C TRP A 307 -10.27 2.96 -27.98
N MET A 308 -9.74 1.76 -28.15
CA MET A 308 -10.11 0.77 -29.16
C MET A 308 -11.32 -0.03 -28.64
N GLY A 309 -12.49 0.22 -29.22
CA GLY A 309 -13.73 -0.51 -28.94
C GLY A 309 -14.97 0.38 -28.97
N ASP A 310 -16.10 -0.20 -29.39
CA ASP A 310 -17.40 0.45 -29.24
C ASP A 310 -17.79 0.53 -27.75
N PRO A 311 -18.53 1.57 -27.33
CA PRO A 311 -19.04 1.64 -25.97
C PRO A 311 -19.99 0.46 -25.71
N VAL A 312 -19.53 -0.54 -24.94
CA VAL A 312 -20.42 -1.51 -24.31
C VAL A 312 -21.10 -0.78 -23.15
N ILE A 313 -22.28 -0.25 -23.41
CA ILE A 313 -23.20 0.27 -22.40
C ILE A 313 -23.92 -0.95 -21.81
N PRO A 314 -23.88 -1.18 -20.48
CA PRO A 314 -24.68 -2.22 -19.84
C PRO A 314 -26.18 -1.93 -19.89
#